data_AF-A0A5N4A6M8-F1
#
_entry.id   AF-A0A5N4A6M8-F1
#
_cell.length_a   1.000
_cell.length_b   1.000
_cell.length_c   1.000
_cell.angle_alpha   90.00
_cell.angle_beta   90.00
_cell.angle_gamma   90.00
#
_symmetry.space_group_name_H-M   'P 1'
#
loop_
_entity.id
_entity.type
_entity.pdbx_description
1 polymer ?
#
loop_
_entity_poly.entity_id
_entity_poly.type
_entity_poly.pdbx_seq_one_letter_code
_entity_poly.pdbx_strand_id
1 'polypeptide(L)'
;MVRYVSFFVCLMLTVDLGLSLVCYTCTSTNVHSCLVAANRQTVRCGRAAPGYTTLCSYIETYDPYRRMYDVQAGCQIVSGVDTMTTIQHKLCSKPNLTVNKCRLCATDYCNGVH
;
A
#
# COMPACT_ATOMS: atom_id res chain seq x y z
N MET A 1 -13.27 -31.20 30.21
CA MET A 1 -13.34 -30.90 28.76
C MET A 1 -13.39 -29.39 28.44
N VAL A 2 -14.02 -28.55 29.28
CA VAL A 2 -14.16 -27.09 29.05
C VAL A 2 -12.82 -26.31 29.00
N ARG A 3 -11.79 -26.74 29.74
CA ARG A 3 -10.48 -26.05 29.79
C ARG A 3 -9.65 -26.10 28.50
N TYR A 4 -9.89 -27.08 27.62
CA TYR A 4 -9.14 -27.22 26.37
C TYR A 4 -9.68 -26.35 25.23
N VAL A 5 -10.98 -26.01 25.26
CA VAL A 5 -11.63 -25.21 24.21
C VAL A 5 -11.14 -23.76 24.24
N SER A 6 -10.96 -23.18 25.43
CA SER A 6 -10.46 -21.80 25.58
C SER A 6 -9.02 -21.61 25.09
N PHE A 7 -8.18 -22.64 25.19
CA PHE A 7 -6.79 -22.57 24.73
C PHE A 7 -6.70 -22.54 23.19
N PHE A 8 -7.56 -23.29 22.50
CA PHE A 8 -7.62 -23.31 21.04
C PHE A 8 -8.14 -21.99 20.44
N VAL A 9 -9.10 -21.33 21.08
CA VAL A 9 -9.63 -20.05 20.61
C VAL A 9 -8.59 -18.93 20.70
N CYS A 10 -7.79 -18.89 21.78
CA CYS A 10 -6.67 -17.94 21.87
C CYS A 10 -5.57 -18.22 20.83
N LEU A 11 -5.28 -19.49 20.54
CA LEU A 11 -4.24 -19.83 19.57
C LEU A 11 -4.65 -19.42 18.14
N MET A 12 -5.92 -19.65 17.75
CA MET A 12 -6.44 -19.25 16.43
C MET A 12 -6.37 -17.73 16.20
N LEU A 13 -6.65 -16.92 17.24
CA LEU A 13 -6.54 -15.45 17.16
C LEU A 13 -5.11 -14.96 16.91
N THR A 14 -4.08 -15.74 17.28
CA THR A 14 -2.67 -15.34 17.09
C THR A 14 -2.10 -15.72 15.73
N VAL A 15 -2.63 -16.76 15.07
CA VAL A 15 -2.12 -17.23 13.77
C VAL A 15 -2.56 -16.29 12.62
N ASP A 16 -3.68 -15.58 12.80
CA ASP A 16 -4.21 -14.66 11.78
C ASP A 16 -3.45 -13.33 11.63
N LEU A 17 -2.47 -13.04 12.49
CA LEU A 17 -1.67 -11.81 12.47
C LEU A 17 -0.42 -11.91 11.58
N GLY A 18 -0.11 -13.10 11.04
CA GLY A 18 1.19 -13.40 10.41
C GLY A 18 1.36 -13.01 8.94
N LEU A 19 0.32 -12.53 8.24
CA LEU A 19 0.33 -12.34 6.77
C LEU A 19 -0.10 -10.93 6.32
N SER A 20 0.10 -9.91 7.16
CA SER A 20 -0.16 -8.53 6.75
C SER A 20 1.05 -7.94 6.04
N LEU A 21 0.89 -7.59 4.76
CA LEU A 21 1.90 -6.88 3.96
C LEU A 21 2.32 -5.59 4.69
N VAL A 22 3.62 -5.29 4.72
CA VAL A 22 4.13 -4.06 5.33
C VAL A 22 4.63 -3.12 4.25
N CYS A 23 4.14 -1.88 4.24
CA CYS A 23 4.53 -0.87 3.25
C CYS A 23 5.10 0.36 3.92
N TYR A 24 5.88 1.15 3.18
CA TYR A 24 6.14 2.53 3.58
C TYR A 24 4.92 3.41 3.32
N THR A 25 4.62 4.33 4.23
CA THR A 25 3.63 5.38 4.05
C THR A 25 4.31 6.75 4.15
N CYS A 26 3.92 7.65 3.25
CA CYS A 26 4.39 9.01 3.20
C CYS A 26 3.47 9.83 2.30
N THR A 27 3.22 11.08 2.67
CA THR A 27 2.56 12.07 1.82
C THR A 27 3.38 13.35 1.82
N SER A 28 3.62 13.93 0.65
CA SER A 28 4.40 15.16 0.56
C SER A 28 4.24 15.85 -0.77
N THR A 29 4.50 17.15 -0.80
CA THR A 29 4.51 17.95 -2.05
C THR A 29 5.89 18.02 -2.70
N ASN A 30 6.90 17.36 -2.13
CA ASN A 30 8.26 17.35 -2.63
C ASN A 30 8.59 15.97 -3.25
N VAL A 31 9.04 15.97 -4.50
CA VAL A 31 9.25 14.78 -5.36
C VAL A 31 10.13 13.69 -4.72
N HIS A 32 11.03 14.08 -3.81
CA HIS A 32 12.01 13.17 -3.22
C HIS A 32 11.83 12.97 -1.71
N SER A 33 10.95 13.70 -1.04
CA SER A 33 10.83 13.61 0.41
C SER A 33 10.45 12.20 0.87
N CYS A 34 9.53 11.53 0.16
CA CYS A 34 9.11 10.16 0.47
C CYS A 34 10.15 9.08 0.09
N LEU A 35 11.19 9.44 -0.67
CA LEU A 35 12.34 8.57 -0.93
C LEU A 35 13.35 8.63 0.23
N VAL A 36 13.40 9.75 0.96
CA VAL A 36 14.28 9.90 2.13
C VAL A 36 13.75 9.06 3.30
N ALA A 37 14.62 8.23 3.90
CA ALA A 37 14.24 7.34 4.99
C ALA A 37 13.63 8.06 6.20
N ALA A 38 14.06 9.30 6.48
CA ALA A 38 13.57 10.11 7.59
C ALA A 38 12.07 10.48 7.49
N ASN A 39 11.50 10.50 6.29
CA ASN A 39 10.09 10.85 6.07
C ASN A 39 9.19 9.62 5.83
N ARG A 40 9.77 8.40 5.85
CA ARG A 40 9.03 7.16 5.64
C ARG A 40 8.57 6.62 6.98
N GLN A 41 7.28 6.45 7.14
CA GLN A 41 6.72 5.64 8.21
C GLN A 41 6.43 4.25 7.67
N THR A 42 6.49 3.23 8.51
CA THR A 42 6.09 1.87 8.14
C THR A 42 4.69 1.59 8.63
N VAL A 43 3.86 1.00 7.79
CA VAL A 43 2.49 0.62 8.16
C VAL A 43 2.25 -0.84 7.78
N ARG A 44 1.68 -1.61 8.71
CA ARG A 44 1.13 -2.94 8.40
C ARG A 44 -0.21 -2.73 7.71
N CYS A 45 -0.33 -3.20 6.48
CA CYS A 45 -1.57 -3.07 5.75
C CYS A 45 -2.64 -3.98 6.35
N GLY A 46 -3.89 -3.52 6.32
CA GLY A 46 -5.04 -4.32 6.72
C GLY A 46 -5.17 -5.58 5.85
N ARG A 47 -5.81 -6.61 6.41
CA ARG A 47 -6.13 -7.82 5.67
C ARG A 47 -7.20 -7.51 4.63
N ALA A 48 -6.93 -7.83 3.38
CA ALA A 48 -7.91 -7.69 2.31
C ALA A 48 -9.10 -8.63 2.55
N ALA A 49 -10.30 -8.15 2.22
CA ALA A 49 -11.49 -9.01 2.18
C ALA A 49 -11.32 -10.11 1.11
N PRO A 50 -12.06 -11.24 1.20
CA PRO A 50 -12.05 -12.25 0.15
C PRO A 50 -12.33 -11.65 -1.23
N GLY A 51 -11.53 -12.03 -2.23
CA GLY A 51 -11.62 -11.48 -3.59
C GLY A 51 -10.84 -10.17 -3.80
N TYR A 52 -10.17 -9.65 -2.77
CA TYR A 52 -9.28 -8.49 -2.86
C TYR A 52 -7.85 -8.88 -2.50
N THR A 53 -6.88 -8.09 -2.97
CA THR A 53 -5.48 -8.20 -2.60
C THR A 53 -4.96 -6.84 -2.15
N THR A 54 -3.97 -6.86 -1.26
CA THR A 54 -3.30 -5.66 -0.78
C THR A 54 -1.97 -5.48 -1.50
N LEU A 55 -1.66 -4.26 -1.90
CA LEU A 55 -0.42 -3.88 -2.58
C LEU A 55 0.21 -2.67 -1.89
N CYS A 56 1.52 -2.55 -1.96
CA CYS A 56 2.21 -1.29 -1.69
C CYS A 56 2.20 -0.43 -2.95
N SER A 57 1.93 0.87 -2.78
CA SER A 57 1.99 1.87 -3.84
C SER A 57 3.01 2.96 -3.54
N TYR A 58 3.63 3.46 -4.59
CA TYR A 58 4.31 4.75 -4.64
C TYR A 58 3.80 5.49 -5.88
N ILE A 59 3.21 6.66 -5.69
CA ILE A 59 2.61 7.46 -6.76
C ILE A 59 3.13 8.89 -6.65
N GLU A 60 3.70 9.37 -7.73
CA GLU A 60 4.15 10.74 -7.90
C GLU A 60 3.33 11.38 -9.03
N THR A 61 2.62 12.44 -8.68
CA THR A 61 1.81 13.21 -9.61
C THR A 61 2.23 14.66 -9.61
N TYR A 62 2.10 15.31 -10.77
CA TYR A 62 2.24 16.74 -10.93
C TYR A 62 0.88 17.34 -11.25
N ASP A 63 0.46 18.31 -10.44
CA ASP A 63 -0.74 19.11 -10.67
C ASP A 63 -0.35 20.34 -11.53
N PRO A 64 -0.75 20.39 -12.81
CA PRO A 64 -0.41 21.50 -13.69
C PRO A 64 -1.13 22.81 -13.33
N TYR A 65 -2.28 22.73 -12.65
CA TYR A 65 -3.04 23.91 -12.22
C TYR A 65 -2.39 24.57 -11.00
N ARG A 66 -1.96 23.75 -10.03
CA ARG A 66 -1.30 24.23 -8.81
C ARG A 66 0.22 24.37 -8.96
N ARG A 67 0.79 23.86 -10.06
CA ARG A 67 2.23 23.83 -10.35
C ARG A 67 3.05 23.20 -9.23
N MET A 68 2.56 22.10 -8.69
CA MET A 68 3.18 21.41 -7.57
C MET A 68 3.14 19.90 -7.76
N TYR A 69 4.09 19.23 -7.12
CA TYR A 69 4.09 17.78 -7.05
C TYR A 69 3.29 17.32 -5.85
N ASP A 70 2.73 16.12 -5.97
CA ASP A 70 2.12 15.37 -4.90
C ASP A 70 2.70 13.95 -4.97
N VAL A 71 3.30 13.52 -3.86
CA VAL A 71 3.90 12.20 -3.69
C VAL A 71 3.14 11.48 -2.60
N GLN A 72 2.71 10.26 -2.90
CA GLN A 72 1.96 9.41 -1.98
C GLN A 72 2.51 7.99 -2.02
N ALA A 73 2.90 7.48 -0.86
CA ALA A 73 3.24 6.08 -0.65
C ALA A 73 2.31 5.48 0.40
N GLY A 74 1.92 4.21 0.25
CA GLY A 74 1.03 3.56 1.20
C GLY A 74 0.52 2.19 0.74
N CYS A 75 -0.52 1.71 1.43
CA CYS A 75 -1.22 0.46 1.11
C CYS A 75 -2.42 0.74 0.19
N GLN A 76 -2.63 -0.12 -0.81
CA GLN A 76 -3.80 -0.11 -1.69
C GLN A 76 -4.50 -1.46 -1.62
N ILE A 77 -5.83 -1.44 -1.49
CA ILE A 77 -6.64 -2.65 -1.59
C ILE A 77 -7.29 -2.64 -2.97
N VAL A 78 -7.07 -3.71 -3.73
CA VAL A 78 -7.49 -3.81 -5.12
C VAL A 78 -8.20 -5.13 -5.35
N SER A 79 -9.04 -5.21 -6.38
CA SER A 79 -9.69 -6.47 -6.74
C SER A 79 -8.65 -7.50 -7.14
N GLY A 80 -8.73 -8.71 -6.58
CA GLY A 80 -7.88 -9.84 -6.95
C GLY A 80 -8.23 -10.43 -8.33
N VAL A 81 -9.36 -10.02 -8.92
CA VAL A 81 -9.78 -10.42 -10.27
C VAL A 81 -9.20 -9.49 -11.34
N ASP A 82 -8.83 -8.27 -10.97
CA ASP A 82 -8.25 -7.31 -11.90
C ASP A 82 -6.79 -7.71 -12.23
N THR A 83 -6.41 -7.56 -13.50
CA THR A 83 -5.01 -7.70 -13.90
C THR A 83 -4.17 -6.54 -13.37
N MET A 84 -2.85 -6.74 -13.25
CA MET A 84 -1.95 -5.68 -12.78
C MET A 84 -1.99 -4.43 -13.67
N THR A 85 -2.15 -4.62 -14.98
CA THR A 85 -2.33 -3.51 -15.94
C THR A 85 -3.60 -2.70 -15.62
N THR A 86 -4.72 -3.36 -15.34
CA THR A 86 -5.98 -2.71 -14.98
C THR A 86 -5.86 -1.96 -13.66
N ILE A 87 -5.22 -2.57 -12.65
CA ILE A 87 -4.98 -1.95 -11.35
C ILE A 87 -4.09 -0.71 -11.52
N GLN A 88 -3.01 -0.83 -12.28
CA GLN A 88 -2.10 0.26 -12.57
C GLN A 88 -2.83 1.39 -13.31
N HIS A 89 -3.67 1.10 -14.29
CA HIS A 89 -4.48 2.12 -14.93
C HIS A 89 -5.43 2.81 -13.93
N LYS A 90 -6.11 2.08 -13.05
CA LYS A 90 -7.06 2.65 -12.08
C LYS A 90 -6.36 3.54 -11.04
N LEU A 91 -5.19 3.15 -10.55
CA LEU A 91 -4.47 3.86 -9.50
C LEU A 91 -3.56 4.97 -10.04
N CYS A 92 -2.95 4.73 -11.20
CA CYS A 92 -1.93 5.58 -11.80
C CYS A 92 -2.43 6.44 -12.96
N SER A 93 -3.72 6.37 -13.31
CA SER A 93 -4.34 7.31 -14.23
C SER A 93 -5.25 8.24 -13.43
N LYS A 94 -4.90 9.53 -13.42
CA LYS A 94 -5.66 10.56 -12.71
C LYS A 94 -6.09 11.61 -13.73
N PRO A 95 -7.41 11.86 -13.89
CA PRO A 95 -7.85 12.96 -14.72
C PRO A 95 -7.30 14.26 -14.11
N ASN A 96 -6.73 15.13 -14.95
CA ASN A 96 -6.17 16.43 -14.59
C ASN A 96 -4.80 16.45 -13.89
N LEU A 97 -4.19 15.29 -13.63
CA LEU A 97 -2.83 15.23 -13.08
C LEU A 97 -1.89 14.48 -14.04
N THR A 98 -0.63 14.91 -14.08
CA THR A 98 0.41 14.18 -14.82
C THR A 98 1.05 13.18 -13.87
N VAL A 99 0.93 11.88 -14.14
CA VAL A 99 1.56 10.85 -13.30
C VAL A 99 2.99 10.61 -13.79
N ASN A 100 3.96 11.06 -13.01
CA ASN A 100 5.38 10.92 -13.34
C ASN A 100 5.90 9.53 -13.04
N LYS A 101 5.49 8.99 -11.88
CA LYS A 101 5.96 7.69 -11.40
C LYS A 101 4.82 7.00 -10.70
N CYS A 102 4.58 5.75 -11.07
CA CYS A 102 3.66 4.90 -10.34
C CYS A 102 4.26 3.51 -10.23
N ARG A 103 4.42 3.05 -9.00
CA ARG A 103 4.95 1.72 -8.68
C ARG A 103 3.96 1.02 -7.77
N LEU A 104 3.61 -0.20 -8.16
CA LEU A 104 2.78 -1.11 -7.38
C LEU A 104 3.56 -2.40 -7.18
N CYS A 105 3.50 -2.97 -5.99
CA CYS A 105 4.21 -4.20 -5.67
C CYS A 105 3.57 -4.91 -4.47
N ALA A 106 3.81 -6.22 -4.32
CA ALA A 106 3.13 -7.08 -3.36
C ALA A 106 4.07 -7.71 -2.32
N THR A 107 5.26 -7.13 -2.14
CA THR A 107 6.26 -7.59 -1.17
C THR A 107 6.52 -6.53 -0.11
N ASP A 108 7.00 -6.94 1.06
CA ASP A 108 7.23 -5.99 2.14
C ASP A 108 8.23 -4.90 1.73
N TYR A 109 7.91 -3.65 2.07
CA TYR A 109 8.74 -2.46 1.87
C TYR A 109 9.12 -2.14 0.41
N CYS A 110 8.49 -2.81 -0.55
CA CYS A 110 8.83 -2.74 -1.98
C CYS A 110 8.54 -1.37 -2.62
N ASN A 111 7.71 -0.54 -1.97
CA ASN A 111 7.46 0.84 -2.39
C ASN A 111 8.52 1.84 -1.89
N GLY A 112 9.64 1.34 -1.34
CA GLY A 112 10.82 2.13 -1.02
C GLY A 112 11.72 2.42 -2.23
N VAL A 113 12.80 3.15 -1.96
CA VAL A 113 13.89 3.40 -2.93
C VAL A 113 14.79 2.17 -2.97
N HIS A 114 15.01 1.63 -4.17
CA HIS A 114 16.14 0.78 -4.48
C HIS A 114 17.17 1.64 -5.22
#